data_AF-A0A8C5FKR9-F1
#
_entry.id   AF-A0A8C5FKR9-F1
#
_cell.length_a   1.000
_cell.length_b   1.000
_cell.length_c   1.000
_cell.angle_alpha   90.00
_cell.angle_beta   90.00
_cell.angle_gamma   90.00
#
_symmetry.space_group_name_H-M   'P 1'
#
loop_
_entity.id
_entity.type
_entity.pdbx_description
1 polymer ?
#
loop_
_entity_poly.entity_id
_entity_poly.type
_entity_poly.pdbx_seq_one_letter_code
_entity_poly.pdbx_strand_id
1 'polypeptide(L)'
;MVSKMAGLSDKERIGCAKLLSLMPESDVRSLCETVTSKKIQVETTRAAIEAIVSYSNDAAELFKRRKVHRDIIFKYLAKEGIVMPIHCDKTLLVKRTLEFWSSGKIALTQQITTPHGHRFISSPHGLVLVAVAGTIHRDNCWLGIFEQVFGLICTPMENTWKIKFTDLRVRGAGTQDGAEGMSPTVTCDFDELQRQHRS
;
A
#
# COMPACT_ATOMS: atom_id res chain seq x y z
N MET A 1 -6.38 0.57 -32.31
CA MET A 1 -5.41 1.55 -31.77
C MET A 1 -6.23 2.65 -31.11
N VAL A 2 -6.26 2.71 -29.78
CA VAL A 2 -7.03 3.74 -29.06
C VAL A 2 -6.11 4.93 -28.81
N SER A 3 -6.47 6.07 -29.39
CA SER A 3 -5.81 7.36 -29.21
C SER A 3 -5.84 7.77 -27.74
N LYS A 4 -4.68 7.75 -27.08
CA LYS A 4 -4.50 8.27 -25.72
C LYS A 4 -4.57 9.80 -25.80
N MET A 5 -5.73 10.39 -25.51
CA MET A 5 -5.84 11.84 -25.41
C MET A 5 -4.93 12.33 -24.26
N ALA A 6 -4.06 13.28 -24.59
CA ALA A 6 -2.97 13.74 -23.74
C ALA A 6 -3.49 14.56 -22.56
N GLY A 7 -3.30 14.03 -21.34
CA GLY A 7 -3.60 14.71 -20.09
C GLY A 7 -3.74 13.72 -18.94
N LEU A 8 -3.52 14.20 -17.71
CA LEU A 8 -3.81 13.43 -16.50
C LEU A 8 -5.31 13.06 -16.46
N SER A 9 -5.63 11.84 -16.04
CA SER A 9 -7.00 11.42 -15.72
C SER A 9 -7.54 12.16 -14.50
N ASP A 10 -8.86 12.19 -14.30
CA ASP A 10 -9.47 12.93 -13.19
C ASP A 10 -8.95 12.47 -11.82
N LYS A 11 -8.75 11.16 -11.64
CA LYS A 11 -8.16 10.59 -10.41
C LYS A 11 -6.72 11.06 -10.20
N GLU A 12 -5.92 11.09 -11.26
CA GLU A 12 -4.54 11.59 -11.20
C GLU A 12 -4.51 13.10 -10.92
N ARG A 13 -5.43 13.89 -11.49
CA ARG A 13 -5.54 15.33 -11.22
C ARG A 13 -5.86 15.60 -9.76
N ILE A 14 -6.87 14.92 -9.22
CA ILE A 14 -7.27 15.04 -7.80
C ILE A 14 -6.14 14.57 -6.89
N GLY A 15 -5.55 13.41 -7.18
CA GLY A 15 -4.45 12.85 -6.42
C GLY A 15 -3.21 13.76 -6.42
N CYS A 16 -2.83 14.28 -7.58
CA CYS A 16 -1.74 15.24 -7.72
C CYS A 16 -2.00 16.50 -6.88
N ALA A 17 -3.20 17.09 -6.96
CA ALA A 17 -3.53 18.28 -6.18
C ALA A 17 -3.42 18.04 -4.67
N LYS A 18 -3.92 16.89 -4.20
CA LYS A 18 -3.79 16.47 -2.79
C LYS A 18 -2.35 16.22 -2.36
N LEU A 19 -1.50 15.67 -3.23
CA LEU A 19 -0.10 15.43 -2.92
C LEU A 19 0.68 16.75 -2.85
N LEU A 20 0.44 17.64 -3.82
CA LEU A 20 1.10 18.95 -3.90
C LEU A 20 0.73 19.85 -2.72
N SER A 21 -0.48 19.71 -2.13
CA SER A 21 -0.86 20.44 -0.92
C SER A 21 -0.12 20.00 0.35
N LEU A 22 0.62 18.89 0.31
CA LEU A 22 1.50 18.45 1.40
C LEU A 22 2.90 19.05 1.32
N MET A 23 3.22 19.73 0.23
CA MET A 23 4.53 20.34 0.01
C MET A 23 4.55 21.78 0.56
N PRO A 24 5.72 22.28 0.99
CA PRO A 24 5.90 23.69 1.33
C PRO A 24 5.60 24.60 0.13
N GLU A 25 5.04 25.78 0.38
CA GLU A 25 4.67 26.73 -0.69
C GLU A 25 5.85 27.13 -1.59
N SER A 26 7.05 27.24 -1.00
CA SER A 26 8.29 27.51 -1.73
C SER A 26 8.62 26.42 -2.76
N ASP A 27 8.38 25.15 -2.40
CA ASP A 27 8.66 24.01 -3.28
C ASP A 27 7.58 23.85 -4.35
N VAL A 28 6.32 24.09 -4.02
CA VAL A 28 5.22 24.11 -5.00
C VAL A 28 5.48 25.19 -6.05
N ARG A 29 5.89 26.40 -5.64
CA ARG A 29 6.21 27.49 -6.56
C ARG A 29 7.40 27.16 -7.46
N SER A 30 8.48 26.63 -6.89
CA SER A 30 9.66 26.19 -7.65
C SER A 30 9.33 25.07 -8.65
N LEU A 31 8.47 24.12 -8.26
CA LEU A 31 7.97 23.07 -9.14
C LEU A 31 7.12 23.65 -10.27
N CYS A 32 6.24 24.62 -9.97
CA CYS A 32 5.40 25.31 -10.95
C CYS A 32 6.23 26.02 -12.01
N GLU A 33 7.28 26.76 -11.64
CA GLU A 33 8.18 27.40 -12.60
C GLU A 33 8.83 26.39 -13.56
N THR A 34 9.18 25.22 -13.04
CA THR A 34 9.81 24.15 -13.84
C THR A 34 8.81 23.47 -14.76
N VAL A 35 7.58 23.25 -14.31
CA VAL A 35 6.52 22.58 -15.08
C VAL A 35 5.94 23.50 -16.16
N THR A 36 5.83 24.79 -15.87
CA THR A 36 5.30 25.81 -16.80
C THR A 36 6.38 26.46 -17.66
N SER A 37 7.65 26.06 -17.52
CA SER A 37 8.81 26.71 -18.16
C SER A 37 8.83 28.24 -17.95
N LYS A 38 8.47 28.69 -16.74
CA LYS A 38 8.33 30.10 -16.33
C LYS A 38 7.34 30.94 -17.16
N LYS A 39 6.40 30.30 -17.87
CA LYS A 39 5.42 31.01 -18.70
C LYS A 39 4.24 31.58 -17.90
N ILE A 40 4.09 31.19 -16.64
CA ILE A 40 3.00 31.63 -15.78
C ILE A 40 3.59 32.17 -14.47
N GLN A 41 3.27 33.41 -14.14
CA GLN A 41 3.47 33.92 -12.78
C GLN A 41 2.28 33.52 -11.93
N VAL A 42 2.56 32.95 -10.76
CA VAL A 42 1.53 32.46 -9.86
C VAL A 42 1.76 33.01 -8.46
N GLU A 43 0.81 33.82 -7.99
CA GLU A 43 0.91 34.49 -6.69
C GLU A 43 0.47 33.60 -5.52
N THR A 44 -0.48 32.69 -5.76
CA THR A 44 -1.06 31.84 -4.71
C THR A 44 -0.70 30.36 -4.87
N THR A 45 -0.54 29.66 -3.74
CA THR A 45 -0.23 28.23 -3.71
C THR A 45 -1.29 27.40 -4.44
N ARG A 46 -2.57 27.75 -4.30
CA ARG A 46 -3.67 27.06 -4.99
C ARG A 46 -3.57 27.19 -6.51
N ALA A 47 -3.37 28.41 -7.01
CA ALA A 47 -3.21 28.63 -8.45
C ALA A 47 -1.96 27.90 -8.99
N ALA A 48 -0.90 27.75 -8.16
CA ALA A 48 0.32 27.06 -8.58
C ALA A 48 0.08 25.55 -8.74
N ILE A 49 -0.69 24.95 -7.83
CA ILE A 49 -1.14 23.56 -7.93
C ILE A 49 -1.98 23.35 -9.19
N GLU A 50 -2.95 24.22 -9.44
CA GLU A 50 -3.82 24.15 -10.63
C GLU A 50 -3.02 24.27 -11.93
N ALA A 51 -2.04 25.18 -11.98
CA ALA A 51 -1.14 25.32 -13.11
C ALA A 51 -0.27 24.08 -13.31
N ILE A 52 0.31 23.51 -12.24
CA ILE A 52 1.09 22.27 -12.31
C ILE A 52 0.24 21.12 -12.87
N VAL A 53 -0.96 20.93 -12.34
CA VAL A 53 -1.87 19.86 -12.78
C VAL A 53 -2.33 20.06 -14.22
N SER A 54 -2.52 21.32 -14.65
CA SER A 54 -2.94 21.63 -16.02
C SER A 54 -1.83 21.45 -17.06
N TYR A 55 -0.58 21.74 -16.70
CA TYR A 55 0.58 21.64 -17.59
C TYR A 55 1.30 20.28 -17.53
N SER A 56 0.89 19.41 -16.61
CA SER A 56 1.42 18.05 -16.50
C SER A 56 0.63 17.08 -17.37
N ASN A 57 1.32 16.39 -18.28
CA ASN A 57 0.73 15.33 -19.12
C ASN A 57 1.00 13.92 -18.58
N ASP A 58 1.96 13.78 -17.67
CA ASP A 58 2.40 12.51 -17.11
C ASP A 58 2.72 12.67 -15.61
N ALA A 59 2.00 11.93 -14.77
CA ALA A 59 2.17 11.93 -13.32
C ALA A 59 3.50 11.31 -12.89
N ALA A 60 3.99 10.29 -13.59
CA ALA A 60 5.28 9.67 -13.30
C ALA A 60 6.42 10.67 -13.52
N GLU A 61 6.38 11.45 -14.59
CA GLU A 61 7.35 12.51 -14.86
C GLU A 61 7.29 13.65 -13.83
N LEU A 62 6.10 13.98 -13.32
CA LEU A 62 5.98 14.93 -12.23
C LEU A 62 6.70 14.44 -10.97
N PHE A 63 6.50 13.17 -10.61
CA PHE A 63 7.12 12.59 -9.42
C PHE A 63 8.62 12.34 -9.55
N LYS A 64 9.16 12.19 -10.76
CA LYS A 64 10.61 12.11 -10.97
C LYS A 64 11.34 13.41 -10.65
N ARG A 65 10.65 14.57 -10.68
CA ARG A 65 11.28 15.88 -10.41
C ARG A 65 11.86 15.96 -8.99
N ARG A 66 12.99 16.65 -8.88
CA ARG A 66 13.81 16.72 -7.65
C ARG A 66 13.04 17.22 -6.42
N LYS A 67 12.07 18.12 -6.62
CA LYS A 67 11.25 18.73 -5.56
C LYS A 67 10.19 17.80 -4.98
N VAL A 68 9.79 16.76 -5.71
CA VAL A 68 8.88 15.75 -5.15
C VAL A 68 9.73 14.73 -4.41
N HIS A 69 9.87 14.88 -3.11
CA HIS A 69 10.68 13.97 -2.28
C HIS A 69 9.92 12.69 -1.91
N ARG A 70 10.69 11.64 -1.58
CA ARG A 70 10.18 10.34 -1.11
C ARG A 70 9.15 10.52 0.01
N ASP A 71 9.47 11.35 0.99
CA ASP A 71 8.67 11.52 2.20
C ASP A 71 7.31 12.18 1.93
N ILE A 72 7.22 13.02 0.89
CA ILE A 72 5.95 13.63 0.46
C ILE A 72 5.03 12.57 -0.14
N ILE A 73 5.55 11.72 -1.03
CA ILE A 73 4.78 10.63 -1.64
C ILE A 73 4.38 9.61 -0.57
N PHE A 74 5.30 9.29 0.35
CA PHE A 74 5.05 8.41 1.48
C PHE A 74 3.94 8.96 2.39
N LYS A 75 4.01 10.24 2.77
CA LYS A 75 2.98 10.92 3.58
C LYS A 75 1.64 10.98 2.87
N TYR A 76 1.62 11.20 1.55
CA TYR A 76 0.40 11.17 0.75
C TYR A 76 -0.26 9.79 0.79
N LEU A 77 0.49 8.73 0.49
CA LEU A 77 -0.02 7.37 0.52
C LEU A 77 -0.56 7.00 1.90
N ALA A 78 0.14 7.36 2.98
CA ALA A 78 -0.32 7.14 4.34
C ALA A 78 -1.65 7.87 4.64
N LYS A 79 -1.82 9.13 4.18
CA LYS A 79 -3.09 9.88 4.30
C LYS A 79 -4.24 9.24 3.52
N GLU A 80 -3.95 8.62 2.38
CA GLU A 80 -4.94 7.87 1.59
C GLU A 80 -5.15 6.43 2.11
N GLY A 81 -4.57 6.08 3.27
CA GLY A 81 -4.75 4.76 3.91
C GLY A 81 -3.88 3.65 3.32
N ILE A 82 -2.87 3.99 2.52
CA ILE A 82 -1.96 3.06 1.85
C ILE A 82 -0.68 2.96 2.67
N VAL A 83 -0.49 1.81 3.32
CA VAL A 83 0.72 1.53 4.08
C VAL A 83 1.85 1.13 3.13
N MET A 84 3.00 1.79 3.28
CA MET A 84 4.22 1.51 2.53
C MET A 84 5.36 1.14 3.50
N PRO A 85 6.28 0.23 3.13
CA PRO A 85 7.46 -0.05 3.91
C PRO A 85 8.31 1.21 4.13
N ILE A 86 8.81 1.45 5.35
CA ILE A 86 9.58 2.67 5.66
C ILE A 86 10.89 2.82 4.86
N HIS A 87 11.46 1.70 4.40
CA HIS A 87 12.67 1.64 3.57
C HIS A 87 12.36 1.61 2.06
N CYS A 88 11.11 1.78 1.65
CA CYS A 88 10.76 1.78 0.24
C CYS A 88 11.48 2.90 -0.52
N ASP A 89 11.95 2.58 -1.71
CA ASP A 89 12.54 3.58 -2.58
C ASP A 89 11.47 4.47 -3.23
N LYS A 90 11.91 5.61 -3.76
CA LYS A 90 11.03 6.57 -4.44
C LYS A 90 10.30 5.92 -5.62
N THR A 91 10.98 5.03 -6.34
CA THR A 91 10.43 4.32 -7.50
C THR A 91 9.21 3.48 -7.13
N LEU A 92 9.29 2.72 -6.03
CA LEU A 92 8.18 1.91 -5.54
C LEU A 92 7.01 2.78 -5.10
N LEU A 93 7.26 3.90 -4.41
CA LEU A 93 6.21 4.85 -4.03
C LEU A 93 5.48 5.45 -5.23
N VAL A 94 6.24 5.81 -6.28
CA VAL A 94 5.66 6.33 -7.52
C VAL A 94 4.80 5.27 -8.20
N LYS A 95 5.35 4.07 -8.39
CA LYS A 95 4.62 2.94 -8.99
C LYS A 95 3.30 2.69 -8.24
N ARG A 96 3.36 2.66 -6.91
CA ARG A 96 2.19 2.42 -6.06
C ARG A 96 1.14 3.51 -6.19
N THR A 97 1.57 4.77 -6.25
CA THR A 97 0.67 5.92 -6.40
C THR A 97 -0.08 5.85 -7.72
N LEU A 98 0.60 5.51 -8.82
CA LEU A 98 0.00 5.38 -10.14
C LEU A 98 -0.97 4.20 -10.22
N GLU A 99 -0.63 3.05 -9.61
CA GLU A 99 -1.54 1.90 -9.49
C GLU A 99 -2.82 2.25 -8.74
N PHE A 100 -2.70 2.98 -7.63
CA PHE A 100 -3.83 3.45 -6.84
C PHE A 100 -4.75 4.36 -7.65
N TRP A 101 -4.18 5.32 -8.39
CA TRP A 101 -4.95 6.23 -9.24
C TRP A 101 -5.61 5.52 -10.43
N SER A 102 -4.95 4.52 -11.00
CA SER A 102 -5.49 3.76 -12.14
C SER A 102 -6.63 2.82 -11.73
N SER A 103 -6.44 2.06 -10.66
CA SER A 103 -7.37 0.99 -10.27
C SER A 103 -8.46 1.43 -9.30
N GLY A 104 -8.27 2.54 -8.56
CA GLY A 104 -9.13 2.93 -7.43
C GLY A 104 -9.16 1.91 -6.29
N LYS A 105 -8.32 0.86 -6.37
CA LYS A 105 -8.20 -0.20 -5.38
C LYS A 105 -6.81 -0.11 -4.77
N ILE A 106 -6.74 -0.31 -3.47
CA ILE A 106 -5.47 -0.49 -2.76
C ILE A 106 -4.99 -1.91 -3.14
N ALA A 107 -4.41 -2.07 -4.32
CA ALA A 107 -3.94 -3.38 -4.79
C ALA A 107 -2.64 -3.72 -4.05
N LEU A 108 -2.69 -4.06 -2.76
CA LEU A 108 -1.51 -4.36 -1.93
C LEU A 108 -0.63 -5.37 -2.68
N THR A 109 0.36 -4.87 -3.40
CA THR A 109 1.44 -5.64 -3.99
C THR A 109 2.54 -5.56 -2.95
N GLN A 110 2.46 -6.41 -1.93
CA GLN A 110 2.88 -7.79 -2.07
C GLN A 110 1.78 -8.82 -1.76
N GLN A 111 1.10 -9.31 -2.81
CA GLN A 111 1.04 -10.77 -2.92
C GLN A 111 2.48 -11.25 -3.14
N ILE A 112 3.25 -11.42 -2.07
CA ILE A 112 4.20 -12.53 -2.08
C ILE A 112 3.31 -13.76 -1.89
N THR A 113 2.66 -14.17 -2.97
CA THR A 113 2.22 -15.55 -3.08
C THR A 113 3.49 -16.32 -3.42
N THR A 114 4.41 -16.46 -2.46
CA THR A 114 5.31 -17.60 -2.57
C THR A 114 4.43 -18.84 -2.51
N PRO A 115 4.76 -19.92 -3.22
CA PRO A 115 4.01 -21.17 -3.21
C PRO A 115 3.78 -21.80 -1.81
N HIS A 116 4.29 -21.19 -0.73
CA HIS A 116 4.41 -21.79 0.61
C HIS A 116 4.08 -20.81 1.76
N GLY A 117 2.80 -20.49 1.97
CA GLY A 117 2.31 -20.30 3.34
C GLY A 117 2.31 -18.90 3.97
N HIS A 118 2.11 -17.81 3.21
CA HIS A 118 1.68 -16.55 3.82
C HIS A 118 0.70 -15.73 2.96
N ARG A 119 -0.23 -15.00 3.61
CA ARG A 119 -1.21 -14.12 2.94
C ARG A 119 -1.42 -12.85 3.76
N PHE A 120 -1.49 -11.71 3.08
CA PHE A 120 -1.65 -10.37 3.68
C PHE A 120 -2.90 -9.67 3.18
N ILE A 121 -3.67 -9.02 4.06
CA ILE A 121 -4.67 -8.03 3.64
C ILE A 121 -4.66 -6.81 4.57
N SER A 122 -4.97 -5.62 4.05
CA SER A 122 -5.19 -4.41 4.86
C SER A 122 -6.64 -3.97 4.69
N SER A 123 -7.31 -3.69 5.80
CA SER A 123 -8.60 -3.00 5.80
C SER A 123 -8.40 -1.50 5.56
N PRO A 124 -9.41 -0.79 5.01
CA PRO A 124 -9.42 0.67 4.97
C PRO A 124 -9.35 1.34 6.35
N HIS A 125 -9.64 0.59 7.42
CA HIS A 125 -9.72 1.09 8.80
C HIS A 125 -8.40 0.95 9.58
N GLY A 126 -7.29 0.64 8.90
CA GLY A 126 -5.94 0.57 9.52
C GLY A 126 -5.60 -0.75 10.21
N LEU A 127 -6.49 -1.75 10.18
CA LEU A 127 -6.19 -3.12 10.56
C LEU A 127 -5.52 -3.85 9.39
N VAL A 128 -4.37 -4.46 9.65
CA VAL A 128 -3.59 -5.30 8.72
C VAL A 128 -3.61 -6.73 9.22
N LEU A 129 -3.95 -7.68 8.35
CA LEU A 129 -3.95 -9.11 8.65
C LEU A 129 -2.75 -9.78 8.01
N VAL A 130 -2.01 -10.53 8.80
CA VAL A 130 -0.87 -11.36 8.39
C VAL A 130 -1.22 -12.80 8.73
N ALA A 131 -1.32 -13.69 7.74
CA ALA A 131 -1.49 -15.12 7.98
C ALA A 131 -0.25 -15.90 7.55
N VAL A 132 0.13 -16.88 8.35
CA VAL A 132 1.27 -17.78 8.13
C VAL A 132 0.81 -19.22 8.31
N ALA A 133 1.29 -20.15 7.49
CA ALA A 133 1.10 -21.58 7.70
C ALA A 133 2.45 -22.30 7.74
N GLY A 134 2.59 -23.31 8.59
CA GLY A 134 3.83 -24.06 8.75
C GLY A 134 3.62 -25.46 9.32
N THR A 135 4.72 -26.19 9.51
CA THR A 135 4.72 -27.51 10.14
C THR A 135 5.16 -27.43 11.59
N ILE A 136 4.70 -28.37 12.40
CA ILE A 136 5.11 -28.54 13.79
C ILE A 136 6.01 -29.76 13.87
N HIS A 137 7.19 -29.63 14.47
CA HIS A 137 8.12 -30.74 14.68
C HIS A 137 8.56 -30.81 16.14
N ARG A 138 8.80 -32.01 16.66
CA ARG A 138 9.48 -32.27 17.93
C ARG A 138 10.49 -33.38 17.71
N ASP A 139 11.74 -33.17 18.10
CA ASP A 139 12.81 -34.18 17.99
C ASP A 139 12.87 -34.85 16.60
N ASN A 140 12.80 -34.01 15.55
CA ASN A 140 12.75 -34.39 14.14
C ASN A 140 11.49 -35.19 13.71
N CYS A 141 10.58 -35.49 14.63
CA CYS A 141 9.27 -36.05 14.33
C CYS A 141 8.30 -34.94 13.89
N TRP A 142 7.70 -35.10 12.71
CA TRP A 142 6.60 -34.24 12.27
C TRP A 142 5.35 -34.50 13.12
N LEU A 143 4.78 -33.44 13.68
CA LEU A 143 3.62 -33.50 14.57
C LEU A 143 2.34 -32.95 13.94
N GLY A 144 2.45 -32.18 12.85
CA GLY A 144 1.29 -31.58 12.21
C GLY A 144 1.59 -30.28 11.47
N ILE A 145 0.54 -29.52 11.21
CA ILE A 145 0.62 -28.17 10.62
C ILE A 145 -0.08 -27.15 11.52
N PHE A 146 0.30 -25.89 11.36
CA PHE A 146 -0.40 -24.76 11.95
C PHE A 146 -0.73 -23.70 10.91
N GLU A 147 -1.77 -22.92 11.20
CA GLU A 147 -2.10 -21.66 10.56
C GLU A 147 -2.20 -20.60 11.67
N GLN A 148 -1.46 -19.50 11.55
CA GLN A 148 -1.51 -18.39 12.49
C GLN A 148 -1.83 -17.09 11.77
N VAL A 149 -2.88 -16.39 12.24
CA VAL A 149 -3.26 -15.06 11.78
C VAL A 149 -2.92 -14.03 12.86
N PHE A 150 -2.42 -12.88 12.45
CA PHE A 150 -2.16 -11.72 13.28
C PHE A 150 -2.93 -10.54 12.73
N GLY A 151 -3.81 -9.96 13.54
CA GLY A 151 -4.39 -8.64 13.31
C GLY A 151 -3.48 -7.58 13.90
N LEU A 152 -2.91 -6.73 13.05
CA LEU A 152 -1.98 -5.67 13.41
C LEU A 152 -2.63 -4.30 13.19
N ILE A 153 -2.39 -3.37 14.10
CA ILE A 153 -2.71 -1.96 13.91
C ILE A 153 -1.40 -1.20 13.81
N CYS A 154 -1.26 -0.38 12.77
CA CYS A 154 -0.12 0.53 12.63
C CYS A 154 -0.47 1.89 13.21
N THR A 155 0.41 2.44 14.05
CA THR A 155 0.39 3.87 14.39
C THR A 155 1.09 4.66 13.28
N PRO A 156 0.40 5.52 12.50
CA PRO A 156 0.98 6.15 11.32
C PRO A 156 2.19 7.04 11.60
N MET A 157 2.34 7.55 12.82
CA MET A 157 3.42 8.47 13.18
C MET A 157 4.73 7.78 13.57
N GLU A 158 4.68 6.55 14.08
CA GLU A 158 5.86 5.88 14.65
C GLU A 158 6.18 4.52 13.99
N ASN A 159 5.39 4.08 13.00
CA ASN A 159 5.53 2.74 12.38
C ASN A 159 5.57 1.59 13.42
N THR A 160 4.96 1.80 14.59
CA THR A 160 4.79 0.74 15.57
C THR A 160 3.59 -0.11 15.18
N TRP A 161 3.81 -1.42 15.11
CA TRP A 161 2.79 -2.41 14.80
C TRP A 161 2.39 -3.07 16.11
N LYS A 162 1.14 -2.89 16.53
CA LYS A 162 0.58 -3.53 17.72
C LYS A 162 -0.32 -4.68 17.29
N ILE A 163 -0.14 -5.84 17.93
CA ILE A 163 -1.03 -6.98 17.75
C ILE A 163 -2.37 -6.64 18.42
N LYS A 164 -3.43 -6.47 17.62
CA LYS A 164 -4.81 -6.35 18.07
C LYS A 164 -5.36 -7.73 18.47
N PHE A 165 -5.08 -8.75 17.68
CA PHE A 165 -5.49 -10.13 17.94
C PHE A 165 -4.58 -11.13 17.23
N THR A 166 -4.64 -12.38 17.69
CA THR A 166 -4.02 -13.51 17.00
C THR A 166 -4.98 -14.71 17.03
N ASP A 167 -5.08 -15.40 15.90
CA ASP A 167 -5.81 -16.66 15.78
C ASP A 167 -4.84 -17.75 15.38
N LEU A 168 -4.74 -18.80 16.21
CA LEU A 168 -3.87 -19.95 15.95
C LEU A 168 -4.73 -21.20 15.76
N ARG A 169 -4.55 -21.88 14.63
CA ARG A 169 -5.18 -23.16 14.30
C ARG A 169 -4.08 -24.22 14.15
N VAL A 170 -4.19 -25.31 14.90
CA VAL A 170 -3.24 -26.42 14.86
C VAL A 170 -3.97 -27.69 14.43
N ARG A 171 -3.37 -28.46 13.51
CA ARG A 171 -3.87 -29.77 13.08
C ARG A 171 -2.77 -30.82 13.27
N GLY A 172 -3.05 -31.83 14.09
CA GLY A 172 -2.09 -32.88 14.44
C GLY A 172 -2.15 -34.08 13.51
N ALA A 173 -1.05 -34.85 13.46
CA ALA A 173 -0.87 -36.05 12.65
C ALA A 173 -1.82 -37.23 12.95
N GLY A 174 -2.73 -37.12 13.92
CA GLY A 174 -3.50 -38.25 14.46
C GLY A 174 -5.01 -38.04 14.59
N THR A 175 -5.57 -36.96 14.04
CA THR A 175 -7.03 -36.80 13.97
C THR A 175 -7.57 -37.55 12.74
N GLN A 176 -8.70 -38.24 12.93
CA GLN A 176 -9.24 -39.35 12.12
C GLN A 176 -9.73 -38.97 10.69
N ASP A 177 -8.95 -38.16 9.95
CA ASP A 177 -9.21 -37.80 8.56
C ASP A 177 -7.86 -37.67 7.82
N GLY A 178 -7.44 -38.77 7.17
CA GLY A 178 -6.38 -38.84 6.15
C GLY A 178 -5.05 -38.13 6.45
N ALA A 179 -4.20 -38.71 7.31
CA ALA A 179 -2.94 -38.13 7.78
C ALA A 179 -1.70 -38.37 6.87
N GLU A 180 -1.85 -38.54 5.57
CA GLU A 180 -0.72 -38.58 4.63
C GLU A 180 -0.76 -37.37 3.68
N GLY A 181 0.16 -36.41 3.86
CA GLY A 181 0.40 -35.34 2.88
C GLY A 181 -0.18 -33.95 3.19
N MET A 182 -0.49 -33.62 4.45
CA MET A 182 -0.97 -32.27 4.79
C MET A 182 0.09 -31.18 4.51
N SER A 183 -0.17 -30.40 3.46
CA SER A 183 0.67 -29.26 3.07
C SER A 183 0.26 -28.00 3.83
N PRO A 184 1.20 -27.27 4.47
CA PRO A 184 0.90 -26.06 5.21
C PRO A 184 0.37 -24.97 4.26
N THR A 185 -0.94 -24.74 4.32
CA THR A 185 -1.64 -23.79 3.45
C THR A 185 -2.50 -22.89 4.30
N VAL A 186 -2.48 -21.59 4.00
CA VAL A 186 -3.35 -20.60 4.63
C VAL A 186 -4.77 -20.77 4.07
N THR A 187 -5.70 -21.24 4.90
CA THR A 187 -7.10 -21.49 4.52
C THR A 187 -8.08 -20.47 5.11
N CYS A 188 -7.61 -19.53 5.92
CA CYS A 188 -8.49 -18.56 6.58
C CYS A 188 -9.27 -17.66 5.61
N ASP A 189 -10.54 -17.45 5.93
CA ASP A 189 -11.37 -16.42 5.32
C ASP A 189 -11.10 -15.09 6.03
N PHE A 190 -10.49 -14.17 5.29
CA PHE A 190 -10.12 -12.88 5.84
C PHE A 190 -11.30 -11.92 5.96
N ASP A 191 -12.36 -12.08 5.15
CA ASP A 191 -13.54 -11.21 5.21
C ASP A 191 -14.35 -11.49 6.48
N GLU A 192 -14.42 -12.75 6.89
CA GLU A 192 -15.03 -13.16 8.17
C GLU A 192 -14.24 -12.62 9.36
N LEU A 193 -12.92 -12.80 9.36
CA LEU A 193 -12.03 -12.28 10.42
C LEU A 193 -12.10 -10.76 10.56
N GLN A 194 -12.20 -10.04 9.44
CA GLN A 194 -12.39 -8.59 9.48
C GLN A 194 -13.73 -8.18 10.10
N ARG A 195 -14.80 -8.97 9.92
CA ARG A 195 -16.10 -8.69 10.54
C ARG A 195 -16.08 -8.96 12.04
N GLN A 196 -15.49 -10.07 12.45
CA GLN A 196 -15.39 -10.46 13.86
C GLN A 196 -14.65 -9.42 14.71
N HIS A 197 -13.58 -8.83 14.17
CA HIS A 197 -12.74 -7.87 14.91
C HIS A 197 -13.07 -6.40 14.64
N ARG A 198 -14.27 -6.12 14.10
CA ARG A 198 -14.80 -4.76 13.89
C ARG A 198 -15.44 -4.17 15.16
N SER A 199 -15.65 -4.95 16.22
CA SER A 199 -16.16 -4.48 17.52
C SER A 199 -15.12 -3.70 18.33
#